data_AF-A0AAV6Y483-F1
#
_entry.id   AF-A0AAV6Y483-F1
#
_cell.length_a   1.000
_cell.length_b   1.000
_cell.length_c   1.000
_cell.angle_alpha   90.00
_cell.angle_beta   90.00
_cell.angle_gamma   90.00
#
_symmetry.space_group_name_H-M   'P 1'
#
loop_
_entity.id
_entity.type
_entity.pdbx_description
1 polymer ?
#
loop_
_entity_poly.entity_id
_entity_poly.type
_entity_poly.pdbx_seq_one_letter_code
_entity_poly.pdbx_strand_id
1 'polypeptide(L)'
;MSPIAAAEQAEQLKLDGNMCFSKDRFGAAIDAYTEAIVLCPNIPIYWTNRALCHRKRNDWTRVEEDCRRAVQLDNHSVKAHYMLGLALLQRKEYAEGVKELEKALDLGSGANPKGCYMVEEIWQELARAKYLAWEEESTMRAWDLQNLKEACESALKEKHFLDASPVEGFVDENLKSNLDQLEALGRAFDKAAEDDTPTEVPDYLCCKINLDILRDPVITPSGVTYERAVILDHLKKVGEFDPITRESLYPSQLVPNLAIKEAVRAYLEKHGWAYKMD
;
A
#
# COMPACT_ATOMS: atom_id res chain seq x y z
N MET A 1 38.95 -1.47 -26.61
CA MET A 1 38.28 -2.78 -26.53
C MET A 1 37.19 -2.84 -27.59
N SER A 2 36.95 -4.00 -28.20
CA SER A 2 35.78 -4.17 -29.06
C SER A 2 34.50 -4.14 -28.23
N PRO A 3 33.34 -3.72 -28.79
CA PRO A 3 32.07 -3.70 -28.06
C PRO A 3 31.68 -5.08 -27.50
N ILE A 4 32.04 -6.14 -28.20
CA ILE A 4 31.80 -7.53 -27.80
C ILE A 4 32.63 -7.90 -26.56
N ALA A 5 33.93 -7.55 -26.54
CA ALA A 5 34.79 -7.82 -25.39
C ALA A 5 34.36 -7.02 -24.14
N ALA A 6 33.85 -5.79 -24.33
CA ALA A 6 33.33 -4.99 -23.23
C ALA A 6 32.04 -5.59 -22.63
N ALA A 7 31.16 -6.14 -23.47
CA ALA A 7 29.94 -6.82 -23.02
C ALA A 7 30.25 -8.13 -22.28
N GLU A 8 31.17 -8.94 -22.80
CA GLU A 8 31.64 -10.17 -22.12
C GLU A 8 32.27 -9.85 -20.75
N GLN A 9 33.07 -8.79 -20.68
CA GLN A 9 33.66 -8.35 -19.42
C GLN A 9 32.60 -7.82 -18.44
N ALA A 10 31.61 -7.06 -18.90
CA ALA A 10 30.51 -6.59 -18.05
C ALA A 10 29.68 -7.76 -17.49
N GLU A 11 29.46 -8.81 -18.28
CA GLU A 11 28.79 -10.03 -17.84
C GLU A 11 29.61 -10.78 -16.78
N GLN A 12 30.94 -10.85 -16.93
CA GLN A 12 31.81 -11.43 -15.91
C GLN A 12 31.76 -10.63 -14.60
N LEU A 13 31.82 -9.30 -14.68
CA LEU A 13 31.70 -8.42 -13.52
C LEU A 13 30.33 -8.57 -12.81
N LYS A 14 29.25 -8.77 -13.57
CA LYS A 14 27.94 -9.12 -13.00
C LYS A 14 28.01 -10.43 -12.22
N LEU A 15 28.66 -11.47 -12.76
CA LEU A 15 28.81 -12.76 -12.07
C LEU A 15 29.64 -12.61 -10.79
N ASP A 16 30.73 -11.85 -10.84
CA ASP A 16 31.57 -11.57 -9.68
C ASP A 16 30.80 -10.79 -8.60
N GLY A 17 30.01 -9.79 -9.02
CA GLY A 17 29.08 -9.06 -8.15
C GLY A 17 28.05 -9.97 -7.49
N ASN A 18 27.48 -10.93 -8.23
CA ASN A 18 26.56 -11.94 -7.69
C ASN A 18 27.25 -12.83 -6.63
N MET A 19 28.50 -13.25 -6.87
CA MET A 19 29.27 -14.04 -5.89
C MET A 19 29.62 -13.24 -4.64
N CYS A 20 29.93 -11.96 -4.78
CA CYS A 20 30.17 -11.08 -3.64
C CYS A 20 28.88 -10.87 -2.84
N PHE A 21 27.76 -10.67 -3.53
CA PHE A 21 26.44 -10.52 -2.91
C PHE A 21 26.05 -11.77 -2.10
N SER A 22 26.24 -12.98 -2.65
CA SER A 22 25.93 -14.23 -1.95
C SER A 22 26.82 -14.49 -0.72
N LYS A 23 27.94 -13.76 -0.59
CA LYS A 23 28.86 -13.81 0.56
C LYS A 23 28.67 -12.61 1.50
N ASP A 24 27.56 -11.86 1.37
CA ASP A 24 27.24 -10.64 2.12
C ASP A 24 28.30 -9.52 2.00
N ARG A 25 29.15 -9.57 0.98
CA ARG A 25 30.17 -8.54 0.69
C ARG A 25 29.58 -7.45 -0.19
N PHE A 26 28.60 -6.71 0.34
CA PHE A 26 27.82 -5.74 -0.43
C PHE A 26 28.67 -4.60 -1.02
N GLY A 27 29.73 -4.14 -0.34
CA GLY A 27 30.64 -3.13 -0.88
C GLY A 27 31.32 -3.58 -2.17
N ALA A 28 31.97 -4.75 -2.13
CA ALA A 28 32.63 -5.33 -3.30
C ALA A 28 31.65 -5.66 -4.43
N ALA A 29 30.41 -6.07 -4.10
CA ALA A 29 29.37 -6.28 -5.10
C ALA A 29 28.97 -4.96 -5.79
N ILE A 30 28.83 -3.86 -5.04
CA ILE A 30 28.55 -2.53 -5.59
C ILE A 30 29.66 -2.08 -6.53
N ASP A 31 30.92 -2.29 -6.17
CA ASP A 31 32.07 -1.94 -7.01
C ASP A 31 32.02 -2.73 -8.33
N ALA A 32 31.86 -4.05 -8.28
CA ALA A 32 31.74 -4.91 -9.46
C ALA A 32 30.56 -4.52 -10.38
N TYR A 33 29.38 -4.25 -9.81
CA TYR A 33 28.25 -3.77 -10.63
C TYR A 33 28.47 -2.38 -11.20
N THR A 34 29.17 -1.51 -10.47
CA THR A 34 29.50 -0.16 -10.95
C THR A 34 30.45 -0.23 -12.14
N GLU A 35 31.46 -1.09 -12.09
CA GLU A 35 32.34 -1.35 -13.23
C GLU A 35 31.56 -1.94 -14.42
N ALA A 36 30.63 -2.88 -14.19
CA ALA A 36 29.76 -3.42 -15.23
C ALA A 36 28.88 -2.34 -15.88
N ILE A 37 28.34 -1.41 -15.08
CA ILE A 37 27.54 -0.26 -15.57
C ILE A 37 28.39 0.71 -16.39
N VAL A 38 29.64 0.97 -15.99
CA VAL A 38 30.56 1.84 -16.77
C VAL A 38 30.83 1.23 -18.14
N LEU A 39 30.99 -0.09 -18.24
CA LEU A 39 31.20 -0.77 -19.51
C LEU A 39 29.93 -0.84 -20.36
N CYS A 40 28.78 -1.10 -19.74
CA CYS A 40 27.50 -1.33 -20.41
C CYS A 40 26.34 -0.68 -19.63
N PRO A 41 26.11 0.64 -19.80
CA PRO A 41 25.14 1.39 -18.98
C PRO A 41 23.68 1.11 -19.33
N ASN A 42 23.41 0.49 -20.48
CA ASN A 42 22.05 0.26 -21.00
C ASN A 42 21.45 -1.08 -20.57
N ILE A 43 22.10 -1.82 -19.66
CA ILE A 43 21.60 -3.12 -19.17
C ILE A 43 20.89 -2.92 -17.82
N PRO A 44 19.54 -3.02 -17.75
CA PRO A 44 18.76 -2.73 -16.55
C PRO A 44 19.12 -3.62 -15.35
N ILE A 45 19.52 -4.86 -15.62
CA ILE A 45 19.82 -5.87 -14.59
C ILE A 45 20.94 -5.37 -13.66
N TYR A 46 21.97 -4.71 -14.19
CA TYR A 46 23.10 -4.24 -13.38
C TYR A 46 22.66 -3.18 -12.36
N TRP A 47 21.80 -2.24 -12.80
CA TRP A 47 21.19 -1.24 -11.93
C TRP A 47 20.34 -1.88 -10.84
N THR A 48 19.46 -2.83 -11.18
CA THR A 48 18.63 -3.51 -10.15
C THR A 48 19.45 -4.36 -9.17
N ASN A 49 20.57 -4.94 -9.60
CA ASN A 49 21.42 -5.72 -8.72
C ASN A 49 22.27 -4.83 -7.79
N ARG A 50 22.73 -3.68 -8.28
CA ARG A 50 23.38 -2.66 -7.44
C ARG A 50 22.40 -2.05 -6.44
N ALA A 51 21.18 -1.72 -6.88
CA ALA A 51 20.10 -1.28 -5.99
C ALA A 51 19.82 -2.28 -4.87
N LEU A 52 19.80 -3.58 -5.16
CA LEU A 52 19.62 -4.62 -4.15
C LEU A 52 20.76 -4.61 -3.09
N CYS A 53 21.99 -4.32 -3.50
CA CYS A 53 23.11 -4.16 -2.57
C CYS A 53 22.94 -2.90 -1.71
N HIS A 54 22.51 -1.78 -2.28
CA HIS A 54 22.19 -0.56 -1.55
C HIS A 54 21.06 -0.77 -0.53
N ARG A 55 20.02 -1.52 -0.91
CA ARG A 55 18.92 -1.93 -0.02
C ARG A 55 19.45 -2.70 1.20
N LYS A 56 20.35 -3.66 1.00
CA LYS A 56 20.97 -4.41 2.11
C LYS A 56 21.83 -3.55 3.04
N ARG A 57 22.27 -2.38 2.58
CA ARG A 57 22.99 -1.36 3.36
C ARG A 57 22.09 -0.25 3.90
N ASN A 58 20.77 -0.33 3.70
CA ASN A 58 19.79 0.71 4.05
C ASN A 58 20.04 2.09 3.38
N ASP A 59 20.71 2.11 2.23
CA ASP A 59 20.97 3.34 1.47
C ASP A 59 19.86 3.58 0.44
N TRP A 60 18.69 3.99 0.93
CA TRP A 60 17.47 4.10 0.13
C TRP A 60 17.54 5.16 -0.97
N THR A 61 18.32 6.22 -0.77
CA THR A 61 18.56 7.26 -1.79
C THR A 61 19.21 6.65 -3.04
N ARG A 62 20.25 5.83 -2.86
CA ARG A 62 20.89 5.15 -3.99
C ARG A 62 20.03 4.05 -4.60
N VAL A 63 19.20 3.38 -3.80
CA VAL A 63 18.21 2.42 -4.31
C VAL A 63 17.27 3.12 -5.30
N GLU A 64 16.72 4.27 -4.93
CA GLU A 64 15.83 5.03 -5.79
C GLU A 64 16.51 5.46 -7.10
N GLU A 65 17.72 6.04 -7.03
CA GLU A 65 18.48 6.46 -8.21
C GLU A 65 18.69 5.30 -9.20
N ASP A 66 19.16 4.16 -8.70
CA ASP A 66 19.41 2.97 -9.51
C ASP A 66 18.11 2.38 -10.07
N CYS A 67 17.03 2.35 -9.29
CA CYS A 67 15.75 1.81 -9.74
C CYS A 67 15.07 2.72 -10.76
N ARG A 68 15.11 4.04 -10.59
CA ARG A 68 14.62 5.00 -11.60
C ARG A 68 15.37 4.81 -12.92
N ARG A 69 16.68 4.59 -12.87
CA ARG A 69 17.46 4.28 -14.09
C ARG A 69 17.09 2.93 -14.69
N ALA A 70 16.88 1.91 -13.88
CA ALA A 70 16.44 0.60 -14.34
C ALA A 70 15.06 0.66 -15.03
N VAL A 71 14.08 1.37 -14.45
CA VAL A 71 12.75 1.57 -15.02
C VAL A 71 12.80 2.34 -16.34
N GLN A 72 13.68 3.35 -16.46
CA GLN A 72 13.89 4.06 -17.73
C GLN A 72 14.41 3.15 -18.85
N LEU A 73 15.23 2.15 -18.50
CA LEU A 73 15.81 1.21 -19.46
C LEU A 73 14.86 0.04 -19.77
N ASP A 74 14.13 -0.45 -18.77
CA ASP A 74 13.14 -1.51 -18.88
C ASP A 74 11.91 -1.22 -17.99
N ASN A 75 10.87 -0.74 -18.64
CA ASN A 75 9.59 -0.38 -18.04
C ASN A 75 8.71 -1.61 -17.70
N HIS A 76 9.15 -2.83 -18.03
CA HIS A 76 8.45 -4.08 -17.70
C HIS A 76 9.13 -4.86 -16.57
N SER A 77 10.16 -4.28 -15.94
CA SER A 77 10.88 -4.91 -14.84
C SER A 77 10.10 -4.84 -13.53
N VAL A 78 9.44 -5.95 -13.17
CA VAL A 78 8.73 -6.11 -11.87
C VAL A 78 9.65 -5.76 -10.69
N LYS A 79 10.91 -6.25 -10.72
CA LYS A 79 11.89 -6.04 -9.64
C LYS A 79 12.28 -4.56 -9.51
N ALA A 80 12.42 -3.83 -10.63
CA ALA A 80 12.77 -2.41 -10.60
C ALA A 80 11.63 -1.57 -10.00
N HIS A 81 10.39 -1.79 -10.47
CA HIS A 81 9.20 -1.12 -9.93
C HIS A 81 8.99 -1.43 -8.44
N TYR A 82 9.14 -2.70 -8.04
CA TYR A 82 9.02 -3.10 -6.64
C TYR A 82 10.03 -2.39 -5.73
N MET A 83 11.33 -2.43 -6.09
CA MET A 83 12.37 -1.79 -5.28
C MET A 83 12.26 -0.26 -5.28
N LEU A 84 11.83 0.35 -6.38
CA LEU A 84 11.54 1.78 -6.44
C LEU A 84 10.41 2.16 -5.47
N GLY A 85 9.32 1.39 -5.50
CA GLY A 85 8.21 1.54 -4.57
C GLY A 85 8.68 1.51 -3.11
N LEU A 86 9.45 0.50 -2.72
CA LEU A 86 10.02 0.39 -1.37
C LEU A 86 10.91 1.59 -0.99
N ALA A 87 11.75 2.08 -1.91
CA ALA A 87 12.61 3.22 -1.65
C ALA A 87 11.80 4.50 -1.42
N LEU A 88 10.74 4.71 -2.18
CA LEU A 88 9.83 5.83 -2.04
C LEU A 88 9.07 5.78 -0.70
N LEU A 89 8.61 4.60 -0.27
CA LEU A 89 7.99 4.44 1.05
C LEU A 89 8.93 4.82 2.19
N GLN A 90 10.21 4.45 2.10
CA GLN A 90 11.20 4.83 3.10
C GLN A 90 11.50 6.33 3.11
N ARG A 91 11.31 7.00 1.98
CA ARG A 91 11.39 8.46 1.87
C ARG A 91 10.09 9.18 2.23
N LYS A 92 9.05 8.44 2.63
CA LYS A 92 7.69 8.95 2.90
C LYS A 92 7.00 9.56 1.68
N GLU A 93 7.45 9.20 0.48
CA GLU A 93 6.80 9.58 -0.77
C GLU A 93 5.73 8.53 -1.12
N TYR A 94 4.73 8.38 -0.24
CA TYR A 94 3.81 7.24 -0.27
C TYR A 94 2.98 7.17 -1.55
N ALA A 95 2.48 8.31 -2.05
CA ALA A 95 1.67 8.36 -3.26
C ALA A 95 2.42 7.88 -4.52
N GLU A 96 3.71 8.21 -4.65
CA GLU A 96 4.55 7.68 -5.72
C GLU A 96 4.88 6.21 -5.49
N GLY A 97 5.19 5.84 -4.24
CA GLY A 97 5.48 4.45 -3.87
C GLY A 97 4.33 3.49 -4.19
N VAL A 98 3.09 3.88 -3.89
CA VAL A 98 1.87 3.12 -4.23
C VAL A 98 1.78 2.87 -5.74
N LYS A 99 1.98 3.90 -6.58
CA LYS A 99 1.89 3.78 -8.04
C LYS A 99 2.92 2.78 -8.59
N GLU A 100 4.15 2.82 -8.09
CA GLU A 100 5.22 1.92 -8.52
C GLU A 100 4.96 0.48 -8.06
N LEU A 101 4.42 0.28 -6.86
CA LEU A 101 4.02 -1.05 -6.36
C LEU A 101 2.81 -1.62 -7.12
N GLU A 102 1.80 -0.79 -7.45
CA GLU A 102 0.67 -1.20 -8.30
C GLU A 102 1.16 -1.67 -9.67
N LYS A 103 2.07 -0.92 -10.28
CA LYS A 103 2.68 -1.31 -11.55
C LYS A 103 3.49 -2.60 -11.46
N ALA A 104 4.24 -2.78 -10.37
CA ALA A 104 4.94 -4.05 -10.12
C ALA A 104 3.96 -5.23 -10.02
N LEU A 105 2.82 -5.02 -9.36
CA LEU A 105 1.78 -6.03 -9.21
C LEU A 105 1.09 -6.37 -10.54
N ASP A 106 0.77 -5.36 -11.35
CA ASP A 106 0.15 -5.54 -12.68
C ASP A 106 1.09 -6.31 -13.62
N LEU A 107 2.38 -5.96 -13.62
CA LEU A 107 3.39 -6.66 -14.43
C LEU A 107 3.64 -8.09 -13.94
N GLY A 108 3.61 -8.33 -12.63
CA GLY A 108 3.79 -9.65 -12.02
C GLY A 108 2.59 -10.58 -12.24
N SER A 109 1.38 -10.04 -12.25
CA SER A 109 0.13 -10.79 -12.43
C SER A 109 -0.22 -11.06 -13.90
N GLY A 110 0.20 -10.19 -14.83
CA GLY A 110 -0.19 -10.26 -16.25
C GLY A 110 0.65 -11.16 -17.17
N ALA A 111 1.82 -11.66 -16.76
CA ALA A 111 2.83 -12.12 -17.74
C ALA A 111 3.49 -13.50 -17.54
N ASN A 112 3.49 -14.15 -16.36
CA ASN A 112 4.12 -15.47 -16.24
C ASN A 112 3.82 -16.20 -14.92
N PRO A 113 3.32 -17.45 -14.92
CA PRO A 113 3.10 -18.26 -13.71
C PRO A 113 4.39 -18.52 -12.89
N LYS A 114 5.57 -18.31 -13.49
CA LYS A 114 6.88 -18.50 -12.83
C LYS A 114 7.35 -17.29 -12.01
N GLY A 115 6.71 -16.12 -12.14
CA GLY A 115 7.00 -14.90 -11.36
C GLY A 115 6.27 -14.84 -10.00
N CYS A 116 5.52 -15.89 -9.65
CA CYS A 116 4.62 -15.98 -8.50
C CYS A 116 5.25 -15.69 -7.13
N TYR A 117 6.57 -15.84 -6.96
CA TYR A 117 7.20 -15.74 -5.64
C TYR A 117 7.20 -14.33 -5.02
N MET A 118 7.02 -13.26 -5.81
CA MET A 118 6.99 -11.88 -5.29
C MET A 118 5.60 -11.27 -5.23
N VAL A 119 4.56 -11.89 -5.79
CA VAL A 119 3.24 -11.25 -5.92
C VAL A 119 2.61 -10.99 -4.56
N GLU A 120 2.69 -11.97 -3.65
CA GLU A 120 2.25 -11.80 -2.26
C GLU A 120 3.04 -10.72 -1.52
N GLU A 121 4.38 -10.70 -1.67
CA GLU A 121 5.25 -9.70 -1.04
C GLU A 121 4.94 -8.28 -1.54
N ILE A 122 4.81 -8.11 -2.87
CA ILE A 122 4.44 -6.84 -3.51
C ILE A 122 3.07 -6.39 -3.00
N TRP A 123 2.11 -7.30 -2.90
CA TRP A 123 0.78 -7.00 -2.41
C TRP A 123 0.82 -6.52 -0.95
N GLN A 124 1.55 -7.21 -0.08
CA GLN A 124 1.68 -6.85 1.33
C GLN A 124 2.28 -5.44 1.50
N GLU A 125 3.34 -5.16 0.76
CA GLU A 125 3.97 -3.83 0.77
C GLU A 125 3.07 -2.77 0.14
N LEU A 126 2.26 -3.12 -0.87
CA LEU A 126 1.27 -2.21 -1.45
C LEU A 126 0.15 -1.87 -0.46
N ALA A 127 -0.38 -2.85 0.27
CA ALA A 127 -1.39 -2.60 1.31
C ALA A 127 -0.81 -1.71 2.41
N ARG A 128 0.40 -2.00 2.88
CA ARG A 128 1.13 -1.16 3.83
C ARG A 128 1.31 0.27 3.29
N ALA A 129 1.72 0.42 2.03
CA ALA A 129 1.90 1.71 1.37
C ALA A 129 0.60 2.52 1.35
N LYS A 130 -0.52 1.88 0.99
CA LYS A 130 -1.84 2.52 0.96
C LYS A 130 -2.31 2.94 2.35
N TYR A 131 -2.06 2.11 3.36
CA TYR A 131 -2.33 2.47 4.75
C TYR A 131 -1.51 3.69 5.19
N LEU A 132 -0.19 3.70 4.93
CA LEU A 132 0.69 4.82 5.31
C LEU A 132 0.31 6.13 4.58
N ALA A 133 -0.04 6.04 3.29
CA ALA A 133 -0.55 7.17 2.53
C ALA A 133 -1.85 7.72 3.16
N TRP A 134 -2.79 6.83 3.47
CA TRP A 134 -4.03 7.23 4.13
C TRP A 134 -3.77 7.82 5.53
N GLU A 135 -2.87 7.25 6.32
CA GLU A 135 -2.55 7.71 7.67
C GLU A 135 -1.96 9.14 7.64
N GLU A 136 -1.03 9.40 6.71
CA GLU A 136 -0.49 10.76 6.53
C GLU A 136 -1.60 11.74 6.13
N GLU A 137 -2.41 11.41 5.13
CA GLU A 137 -3.49 12.29 4.71
C GLU A 137 -4.57 12.49 5.79
N SER A 138 -4.91 11.43 6.53
CA SER A 138 -5.89 11.46 7.62
C SER A 138 -5.41 12.34 8.77
N THR A 139 -4.12 12.28 9.13
CA THR A 139 -3.57 13.16 10.18
C THR A 139 -3.61 14.65 9.76
N MET A 140 -3.32 14.95 8.49
CA MET A 140 -3.46 16.30 7.95
C MET A 140 -4.93 16.76 7.97
N ARG A 141 -5.86 15.93 7.49
CA ARG A 141 -7.30 16.23 7.51
C ARG A 141 -7.81 16.47 8.93
N ALA A 142 -7.41 15.64 9.89
CA ALA A 142 -7.81 15.79 11.28
C ALA A 142 -7.30 17.11 11.89
N TRP A 143 -6.05 17.50 11.56
CA TRP A 143 -5.48 18.76 12.01
C TRP A 143 -6.20 19.98 11.40
N ASP A 144 -6.46 19.95 10.09
CA ASP A 144 -7.21 21.00 9.40
C ASP A 144 -8.64 21.13 9.95
N LEU A 145 -9.30 20.00 10.19
CA LEU A 145 -10.65 19.94 10.72
C LEU A 145 -10.72 20.53 12.14
N GLN A 146 -9.74 20.22 12.98
CA GLN A 146 -9.65 20.76 14.34
C GLN A 146 -9.42 22.28 14.33
N ASN A 147 -8.50 22.77 13.50
CA ASN A 147 -8.25 24.21 13.35
C ASN A 147 -9.50 24.96 12.87
N LEU A 148 -10.21 24.39 11.89
CA LEU A 148 -11.43 24.97 11.36
C LEU A 148 -12.54 24.99 12.43
N LYS A 149 -12.66 23.92 13.23
CA LYS A 149 -13.59 23.85 14.36
C LYS A 149 -13.32 24.96 15.37
N GLU A 150 -12.07 25.13 15.80
CA GLU A 150 -11.67 26.18 16.75
C GLU A 150 -11.92 27.59 16.21
N ALA A 151 -11.65 27.82 14.92
CA ALA A 151 -11.92 29.10 14.26
C ALA A 151 -13.43 29.39 14.19
N CYS A 152 -14.25 28.40 13.82
CA CYS A 152 -15.70 28.53 13.80
C CYS A 152 -16.29 28.77 15.19
N GLU A 153 -15.82 28.05 16.20
CA GLU A 153 -16.24 28.26 17.59
C GLU A 153 -15.90 29.67 18.10
N SER A 154 -14.69 30.16 17.77
CA SER A 154 -14.25 31.50 18.14
C SER A 154 -15.10 32.57 17.46
N ALA A 155 -15.34 32.43 16.15
CA ALA A 155 -16.19 33.35 15.39
C ALA A 155 -17.64 33.38 15.89
N LEU A 156 -18.20 32.23 16.27
CA LEU A 156 -19.53 32.17 16.90
C LEU A 156 -19.53 32.89 18.25
N LYS A 157 -18.55 32.62 19.11
CA LYS A 157 -18.42 33.28 20.43
C LYS A 157 -18.28 34.79 20.30
N GLU A 158 -17.48 35.28 19.35
CA GLU A 158 -17.35 36.71 19.05
C GLU A 158 -18.65 37.33 18.55
N LYS A 159 -19.36 36.67 17.64
CA LYS A 159 -20.68 37.12 17.18
C LYS A 159 -21.66 37.22 18.33
N HIS A 160 -21.73 36.20 19.18
CA HIS A 160 -22.59 36.20 20.36
C HIS A 160 -22.21 37.30 21.35
N PHE A 161 -20.92 37.61 21.50
CA PHE A 161 -20.45 38.72 22.32
C PHE A 161 -20.91 40.08 21.78
N LEU A 162 -20.88 40.28 20.45
CA LEU A 162 -21.39 41.50 19.81
C LEU A 162 -22.92 41.62 19.90
N ASP A 163 -23.65 40.51 19.76
CA ASP A 163 -25.11 40.46 19.85
C ASP A 163 -25.65 40.61 21.30
N ALA A 164 -24.81 40.41 22.32
CA ALA A 164 -25.18 40.48 23.74
C ALA A 164 -25.20 41.90 24.35
N SER A 165 -25.06 42.96 23.54
CA SER A 165 -25.21 44.36 24.01
C SER A 165 -26.64 44.62 24.53
N PRO A 166 -26.83 45.50 25.55
CA PRO A 166 -27.84 45.27 26.59
C PRO A 166 -29.26 45.65 26.14
N VAL A 167 -30.09 44.62 25.95
CA VAL A 167 -31.55 44.73 26.10
C VAL A 167 -31.94 43.85 27.29
N GLU A 168 -32.16 44.50 28.44
CA GLU A 168 -32.57 43.89 29.71
C GLU A 168 -33.90 43.14 29.52
N GLY A 169 -33.86 41.80 29.37
CA GLY A 169 -35.06 40.96 29.40
C GLY A 169 -34.99 39.60 28.70
N PHE A 170 -34.05 39.37 27.77
CA PHE A 170 -34.01 38.18 26.89
C PHE A 170 -32.77 37.27 27.07
N VAL A 171 -32.11 37.33 28.22
CA VAL A 171 -30.78 36.73 28.42
C VAL A 171 -30.79 35.19 28.36
N ASP A 172 -31.85 34.53 28.83
CA ASP A 172 -31.89 33.07 28.99
C ASP A 172 -32.16 32.33 27.65
N GLU A 173 -33.06 32.84 26.81
CA GLU A 173 -33.32 32.26 25.48
C GLU A 173 -32.12 32.45 24.53
N ASN A 174 -31.43 33.60 24.61
CA ASN A 174 -30.28 33.89 23.76
C ASN A 174 -29.08 33.00 24.13
N LEU A 175 -28.82 32.79 25.43
CA LEU A 175 -27.77 31.89 25.90
C LEU A 175 -28.02 30.44 25.47
N LYS A 176 -29.27 29.98 25.53
CA LYS A 176 -29.67 28.64 25.07
C LYS A 176 -29.49 28.46 23.56
N SER A 177 -29.92 29.44 22.77
CA SER A 177 -29.71 29.45 21.31
C SER A 177 -28.22 29.41 20.93
N ASN A 178 -27.36 30.09 21.69
CA ASN A 178 -25.92 30.09 21.45
C ASN A 178 -25.29 28.72 21.75
N LEU A 179 -25.72 28.07 22.84
CA LEU A 179 -25.29 26.71 23.16
C LEU A 179 -25.74 25.71 22.09
N ASP A 180 -26.99 25.80 21.65
CA ASP A 180 -27.55 24.93 20.60
C ASP A 180 -26.76 25.07 19.27
N GLN A 181 -26.32 26.29 18.93
CA GLN A 181 -25.49 26.55 17.75
C GLN A 181 -24.09 25.93 17.87
N LEU A 182 -23.44 26.06 19.03
CA LEU A 182 -22.14 25.44 19.28
C LEU A 182 -22.23 23.91 19.27
N GLU A 183 -23.30 23.33 19.84
CA GLU A 183 -23.53 21.89 19.76
C GLU A 183 -23.81 21.42 18.33
N ALA A 184 -24.59 22.17 17.55
CA ALA A 184 -24.85 21.86 16.15
C ALA A 184 -23.57 21.91 15.31
N LEU A 185 -22.69 22.89 15.58
CA LEU A 185 -21.36 22.97 14.98
C LEU A 185 -20.55 21.73 15.34
N GLY A 186 -20.45 21.38 16.63
CA GLY A 186 -19.75 20.20 17.11
C GLY A 186 -20.19 18.93 16.38
N ARG A 187 -21.50 18.67 16.31
CA ARG A 187 -22.07 17.52 15.58
C ARG A 187 -21.70 17.50 14.10
N ALA A 188 -21.62 18.66 13.44
CA ALA A 188 -21.25 18.73 12.03
C ALA A 188 -19.78 18.35 11.80
N PHE A 189 -18.89 18.79 12.68
CA PHE A 189 -17.47 18.43 12.66
C PHE A 189 -17.23 16.98 13.04
N ASP A 190 -17.93 16.47 14.07
CA ASP A 190 -17.82 15.08 14.49
C ASP A 190 -18.25 14.15 13.35
N LYS A 191 -19.36 14.48 12.65
CA LYS A 191 -19.81 13.75 11.46
C LYS A 191 -18.79 13.80 10.32
N ALA A 192 -18.12 14.93 10.12
CA ALA A 192 -17.08 15.04 9.11
C ALA A 192 -15.82 14.20 9.45
N ALA A 193 -15.57 13.94 10.73
CA ALA A 193 -14.47 13.12 11.20
C ALA A 193 -14.76 11.60 11.15
N GLU A 194 -16.02 11.19 10.98
CA GLU A 194 -16.43 9.78 10.98
C GLU A 194 -15.69 8.96 9.89
N ASP A 195 -15.54 9.51 8.69
CA ASP A 195 -14.89 8.81 7.55
C ASP A 195 -13.41 8.46 7.82
N ASP A 196 -12.74 9.26 8.66
CA ASP A 196 -11.33 9.07 9.05
C ASP A 196 -11.18 8.28 10.35
N THR A 197 -12.29 7.88 10.99
CA THR A 197 -12.27 7.11 12.23
C THR A 197 -12.20 5.61 11.92
N PRO A 198 -11.12 4.89 12.27
CA PRO A 198 -11.04 3.45 12.02
C PRO A 198 -12.11 2.69 12.81
N THR A 199 -12.88 1.85 12.12
CA THR A 199 -13.89 0.97 12.71
C THR A 199 -13.58 -0.50 12.39
N GLU A 200 -14.59 -1.36 12.46
CA GLU A 200 -14.48 -2.75 12.01
C GLU A 200 -14.85 -2.87 10.53
N VAL A 201 -14.15 -3.75 9.81
CA VAL A 201 -14.48 -4.09 8.42
C VAL A 201 -15.72 -5.00 8.43
N PRO A 202 -16.73 -4.76 7.57
CA PRO A 202 -17.91 -5.61 7.54
C PRO A 202 -17.60 -7.09 7.26
N ASP A 203 -18.15 -7.99 8.07
CA ASP A 203 -17.90 -9.45 8.02
C ASP A 203 -18.08 -10.11 6.64
N TYR A 204 -18.95 -9.55 5.79
CA TYR A 204 -19.21 -10.07 4.44
C TYR A 204 -18.09 -9.72 3.45
N LEU A 205 -17.21 -8.77 3.77
CA LEU A 205 -15.98 -8.47 3.04
C LEU A 205 -14.78 -9.23 3.59
N CYS A 206 -14.95 -9.96 4.70
CA CYS A 206 -13.89 -10.69 5.36
C CYS A 206 -13.91 -12.18 5.02
N CYS A 207 -12.72 -12.77 4.93
CA CYS A 207 -12.53 -14.18 4.68
C CYS A 207 -12.97 -15.02 5.88
N LYS A 208 -13.64 -16.16 5.64
CA LYS A 208 -14.19 -17.00 6.72
C LYS A 208 -13.15 -17.84 7.48
N ILE A 209 -11.88 -17.79 7.09
CA ILE A 209 -10.80 -18.55 7.72
C ILE A 209 -9.92 -17.63 8.58
N ASN A 210 -9.29 -16.62 7.98
CA ASN A 210 -8.38 -15.70 8.65
C ASN A 210 -9.05 -14.39 9.11
N LEU A 211 -10.32 -14.15 8.77
CA LEU A 211 -11.08 -12.94 9.13
C LEU A 211 -10.54 -11.62 8.57
N ASP A 212 -9.43 -11.64 7.82
CA ASP A 212 -8.94 -10.49 7.07
C ASP A 212 -9.88 -10.11 5.92
N ILE A 213 -9.84 -8.84 5.51
CA ILE A 213 -10.52 -8.35 4.31
C ILE A 213 -10.06 -9.15 3.07
N LEU A 214 -11.01 -9.52 2.21
CA LEU A 214 -10.79 -10.35 1.02
C LEU A 214 -10.03 -9.57 -0.08
N ARG A 215 -8.91 -10.11 -0.54
CA ARG A 215 -7.99 -9.47 -1.48
C ARG A 215 -8.10 -10.11 -2.86
N ASP A 216 -8.02 -11.43 -2.90
CA ASP A 216 -8.31 -12.23 -4.08
C ASP A 216 -9.43 -13.24 -3.79
N PRO A 217 -10.67 -12.75 -3.63
CA PRO A 217 -11.80 -13.59 -3.26
C PRO A 217 -12.08 -14.66 -4.31
N VAL A 218 -12.26 -15.89 -3.85
CA VAL A 218 -12.74 -17.03 -4.63
C VAL A 218 -14.00 -17.60 -4.00
N ILE A 219 -14.94 -18.01 -4.84
CA ILE A 219 -16.20 -18.62 -4.42
C ILE A 219 -16.17 -20.14 -4.66
N THR A 220 -16.66 -20.90 -3.68
CA THR A 220 -16.84 -22.35 -3.77
C THR A 220 -18.20 -22.69 -4.42
N PRO A 221 -18.40 -23.93 -4.92
CA PRO A 221 -19.70 -24.35 -5.44
C PRO A 221 -20.86 -24.21 -4.44
N SER A 222 -20.56 -24.31 -3.14
CA SER A 222 -21.51 -24.11 -2.05
C SER A 222 -21.87 -22.63 -1.82
N GLY A 223 -21.27 -21.71 -2.57
CA GLY A 223 -21.55 -20.27 -2.53
C GLY A 223 -20.75 -19.48 -1.48
N VAL A 224 -19.80 -20.11 -0.80
CA VAL A 224 -18.98 -19.45 0.23
C VAL A 224 -17.75 -18.81 -0.40
N THR A 225 -17.43 -17.58 0.02
CA THR A 225 -16.26 -16.85 -0.49
C THR A 225 -15.13 -16.86 0.52
N TYR A 226 -13.91 -17.11 0.03
CA TYR A 226 -12.66 -17.17 0.81
C TYR A 226 -11.56 -16.39 0.11
N GLU A 227 -10.51 -16.06 0.85
CA GLU A 227 -9.23 -15.62 0.27
C GLU A 227 -8.56 -16.80 -0.44
N ARG A 228 -8.11 -16.62 -1.69
CA ARG A 228 -7.57 -17.71 -2.52
C ARG A 228 -6.40 -18.41 -1.84
N ALA A 229 -5.42 -17.65 -1.37
CA ALA A 229 -4.22 -18.22 -0.76
C ALA A 229 -4.57 -19.07 0.46
N VAL A 230 -5.53 -18.62 1.26
CA VAL A 230 -5.93 -19.26 2.52
C VAL A 230 -6.73 -20.55 2.27
N ILE A 231 -7.70 -20.53 1.35
CA ILE A 231 -8.47 -21.75 1.04
C ILE A 231 -7.60 -22.81 0.36
N LEU A 232 -6.66 -22.41 -0.51
CA LEU A 232 -5.73 -23.36 -1.13
C LEU A 232 -4.79 -23.99 -0.11
N ASP A 233 -4.34 -23.23 0.89
CA ASP A 233 -3.53 -23.76 1.98
C ASP A 233 -4.32 -24.74 2.86
N HIS A 234 -5.58 -24.42 3.17
CA HIS A 234 -6.50 -25.34 3.87
C HIS A 234 -6.70 -26.65 3.10
N LEU A 235 -7.02 -26.58 1.80
CA LEU A 235 -7.23 -27.77 0.97
C LEU A 235 -6.00 -28.68 0.92
N LYS A 236 -4.80 -28.08 0.98
CA LYS A 236 -3.52 -28.80 0.98
C LYS A 236 -3.14 -29.39 2.34
N LYS A 237 -3.35 -28.65 3.43
CA LYS A 237 -2.87 -29.02 4.78
C LYS A 237 -3.90 -29.77 5.61
N VAL A 238 -5.17 -29.42 5.48
CA VAL A 238 -6.27 -29.93 6.32
C VAL A 238 -7.05 -30.99 5.58
N GLY A 239 -7.45 -30.74 4.33
CA GLY A 239 -8.10 -31.71 3.47
C GLY A 239 -9.03 -31.09 2.42
N GLU A 240 -9.43 -31.91 1.45
CA GLU A 240 -10.22 -31.51 0.27
C GLU A 240 -11.73 -31.38 0.57
N PHE A 241 -12.06 -30.48 1.49
CA PHE A 241 -13.44 -30.17 1.86
C PHE A 241 -13.60 -28.68 2.20
N ASP A 242 -14.80 -28.15 1.97
CA ASP A 242 -15.17 -26.77 2.31
C ASP A 242 -15.15 -26.57 3.85
N PRO A 243 -14.39 -25.60 4.38
CA PRO A 243 -14.26 -25.39 5.83
C PRO A 243 -15.59 -25.18 6.56
N ILE A 244 -16.59 -24.59 5.88
CA ILE A 244 -17.88 -24.23 6.46
C ILE A 244 -18.90 -25.32 6.20
N THR A 245 -19.12 -25.72 4.94
CA THR A 245 -20.19 -26.67 4.59
C THR A 245 -19.79 -28.13 4.75
N ARG A 246 -18.47 -28.41 4.83
CA ARG A 246 -17.89 -29.76 4.91
C ARG A 246 -18.14 -30.63 3.67
N GLU A 247 -18.63 -30.05 2.58
CA GLU A 247 -18.77 -30.72 1.30
C GLU A 247 -17.39 -30.94 0.65
N SER A 248 -17.25 -31.95 -0.19
CA SER A 248 -16.00 -32.18 -0.94
C SER A 248 -15.69 -30.99 -1.84
N LEU A 249 -14.47 -30.47 -1.74
CA LEU A 249 -14.04 -29.28 -2.45
C LEU A 249 -12.64 -29.50 -3.02
N TYR A 250 -12.50 -29.27 -4.32
CA TYR A 250 -11.23 -29.39 -5.02
C TYR A 250 -10.76 -28.02 -5.52
N PRO A 251 -9.43 -27.76 -5.60
CA PRO A 251 -8.90 -26.48 -6.07
C PRO A 251 -9.40 -26.03 -7.45
N SER A 252 -9.68 -26.99 -8.34
CA SER A 252 -10.20 -26.72 -9.70
C SER A 252 -11.62 -26.15 -9.72
N GLN A 253 -12.36 -26.24 -8.62
CA GLN A 253 -13.72 -25.73 -8.49
C GLN A 253 -13.78 -24.29 -7.99
N LEU A 254 -12.65 -23.72 -7.57
CA LEU A 254 -12.58 -22.36 -7.06
C LEU A 254 -12.69 -21.35 -8.21
N VAL A 255 -13.73 -20.53 -8.19
CA VAL A 255 -13.97 -19.49 -9.20
C VAL A 255 -13.61 -18.12 -8.61
N PRO A 256 -12.86 -17.25 -9.30
CA PRO A 256 -12.65 -15.87 -8.85
C PRO A 256 -13.99 -15.14 -8.67
N ASN A 257 -14.22 -14.57 -7.49
CA ASN A 257 -15.43 -13.80 -7.19
C ASN A 257 -15.20 -12.32 -7.49
N LEU A 258 -15.31 -11.95 -8.76
CA LEU A 258 -15.03 -10.59 -9.23
C LEU A 258 -15.96 -9.54 -8.62
N ALA A 259 -17.22 -9.89 -8.34
CA ALA A 259 -18.17 -8.98 -7.72
C ALA A 259 -17.75 -8.59 -6.29
N ILE A 260 -17.32 -9.56 -5.48
CA ILE A 260 -16.78 -9.26 -4.14
C ILE A 260 -15.45 -8.50 -4.25
N LYS A 261 -14.62 -8.82 -5.24
CA LYS A 261 -13.36 -8.10 -5.48
C LYS A 261 -13.59 -6.60 -5.76
N GLU A 262 -14.59 -6.28 -6.58
CA GLU A 262 -15.01 -4.90 -6.86
C GLU A 262 -15.63 -4.23 -5.62
N ALA A 263 -16.47 -4.95 -4.87
CA ALA A 263 -17.06 -4.43 -3.64
C ALA A 263 -16.00 -4.08 -2.59
N VAL A 264 -15.00 -4.95 -2.39
CA VAL A 264 -13.87 -4.67 -1.49
C VAL A 264 -13.06 -3.47 -1.98
N ARG A 265 -12.79 -3.38 -3.28
CA ARG A 265 -12.07 -2.21 -3.85
C ARG A 265 -12.82 -0.91 -3.56
N ALA A 266 -14.12 -0.85 -3.86
CA ALA A 266 -14.94 0.33 -3.61
C ALA A 266 -15.04 0.66 -2.11
N TYR A 267 -15.02 -0.35 -1.24
CA TYR A 267 -14.97 -0.15 0.21
C TYR A 267 -13.64 0.48 0.64
N LEU A 268 -12.51 -0.07 0.17
CA LEU A 268 -11.16 0.39 0.48
C LEU A 268 -10.84 1.79 -0.08
N GLU A 269 -11.45 2.19 -1.19
CA GLU A 269 -11.35 3.56 -1.72
C GLU A 269 -11.95 4.60 -0.77
N LYS A 270 -12.96 4.21 0.01
CA LYS A 270 -13.61 5.09 1.01
C LYS A 270 -13.00 4.95 2.40
N HIS A 271 -12.49 3.77 2.74
CA HIS A 271 -12.00 3.44 4.07
C HIS A 271 -10.52 3.03 3.99
N GLY A 272 -9.63 4.01 3.78
CA GLY A 272 -8.20 3.73 3.61
C GLY A 272 -7.55 3.08 4.85
N TRP A 273 -8.10 3.29 6.04
CA TRP A 273 -7.68 2.60 7.26
C TRP A 273 -7.82 1.08 7.20
N ALA A 274 -8.74 0.56 6.38
CA ALA A 274 -8.99 -0.87 6.27
C ALA A 274 -7.89 -1.62 5.47
N TYR A 275 -6.89 -0.90 4.93
CA TYR A 275 -5.65 -1.51 4.43
C TYR A 275 -4.71 -1.99 5.54
N LYS A 276 -4.98 -1.63 6.80
CA LYS A 276 -4.18 -2.07 7.95
C LYS A 276 -4.11 -3.59 7.98
N MET A 277 -2.89 -4.11 8.01
CA MET A 277 -2.63 -5.52 8.27
C MET A 277 -2.15 -5.67 9.70
N ASP A 278 -2.74 -6.62 10.43
CA ASP A 278 -2.35 -6.99 11.80
C ASP A 278 -1.12 -7.90 11.83
#